data_AF-A0A418RTY8-F1
#
_entry.id   AF-A0A418RTY8-F1
#
_cell.length_a   1.000
_cell.length_b   1.000
_cell.length_c   1.000
_cell.angle_alpha   90.00
_cell.angle_beta   90.00
_cell.angle_gamma   90.00
#
_symmetry.space_group_name_H-M   'P 1'
#
loop_
_entity.id
_entity.type
_entity.pdbx_description
1 polymer ?
#
loop_
_entity_poly.entity_id
_entity_poly.type
_entity_poly.pdbx_seq_one_letter_code
_entity_poly.pdbx_strand_id
1 'polypeptide(L)'
;MLSPDTIKSFQTQISKAEANLDVIDKKIQESIEKAQQAGDVDNVMKLSALGSELKALKNSLPTQDIVGDDAELERAAETLGKINTQMDSIMSKNNKTAALISNVSDLITNISGFISPTNPTDTEDSTDTADTTVPENSTQA
;
A
#
# COMPACT_ATOMS: atom_id res chain seq x y z
N MET A 1 6.85 5.19 45.64
CA MET A 1 5.50 4.85 45.15
C MET A 1 5.04 5.99 44.28
N LEU A 2 4.82 5.71 43.00
CA LEU A 2 4.34 6.69 42.03
C LEU A 2 2.96 7.21 42.41
N SER A 3 2.68 8.48 42.08
CA SER A 3 1.35 9.03 42.27
C SER A 3 0.35 8.40 41.29
N PRO A 4 -0.92 8.20 41.69
CA PRO A 4 -1.96 7.71 40.78
C PRO A 4 -2.10 8.56 39.52
N ASP A 5 -1.90 9.89 39.62
CA ASP A 5 -1.97 10.80 38.47
C ASP A 5 -0.82 10.57 37.49
N THR A 6 0.38 10.27 37.98
CA THR A 6 1.53 9.92 37.14
C THR A 6 1.27 8.65 36.34
N ILE A 7 0.76 7.60 37.01
CA ILE A 7 0.43 6.32 36.37
C ILE A 7 -0.66 6.53 35.31
N LYS A 8 -1.73 7.27 35.65
CA LYS A 8 -2.83 7.56 34.73
C LYS A 8 -2.39 8.37 33.50
N SER A 9 -1.53 9.38 33.71
CA SER A 9 -0.95 10.16 32.62
C SER A 9 -0.14 9.28 31.68
N PHE A 10 0.62 8.33 32.23
CA PHE A 10 1.43 7.40 31.45
C PHE A 10 0.58 6.41 30.65
N GLN A 11 -0.43 5.79 31.27
CA GLN A 11 -1.41 4.94 30.59
C GLN A 11 -2.08 5.68 29.42
N THR A 12 -2.44 6.96 29.61
CA THR A 12 -3.01 7.79 28.54
C THR A 12 -2.05 7.96 27.36
N GLN A 13 -0.74 8.07 27.62
CA GLN A 13 0.27 8.18 26.56
C GLN A 13 0.43 6.87 25.78
N ILE A 14 0.38 5.72 26.46
CA ILE A 14 0.36 4.40 25.80
C ILE A 14 -0.85 4.30 24.88
N SER A 15 -2.06 4.61 25.37
CA SER A 15 -3.27 4.53 24.54
C SER A 15 -3.24 5.48 23.34
N LYS A 16 -2.62 6.66 23.49
CA LYS A 16 -2.39 7.57 22.35
C LYS A 16 -1.40 6.99 21.34
N ALA A 17 -0.32 6.37 21.80
CA ALA A 17 0.64 5.71 20.92
C ALA A 17 0.00 4.54 20.15
N GLU A 18 -0.82 3.73 20.82
CA GLU A 18 -1.62 2.66 20.17
C GLU A 18 -2.51 3.22 19.07
N ALA A 19 -3.31 4.25 19.37
CA ALA A 19 -4.18 4.87 18.39
C ALA A 19 -3.41 5.47 17.20
N ASN A 20 -2.25 6.09 17.46
CA ASN A 20 -1.39 6.61 16.40
C ASN A 20 -0.86 5.48 15.51
N LEU A 21 -0.37 4.38 16.08
CA LEU A 21 0.08 3.22 15.30
C LEU A 21 -1.04 2.69 14.39
N ASP A 22 -2.28 2.61 14.89
CA ASP A 22 -3.43 2.16 14.08
C ASP A 22 -3.72 3.11 12.91
N VAL A 23 -3.59 4.43 13.12
CA VAL A 23 -3.72 5.42 12.04
C VAL A 23 -2.61 5.26 11.00
N ILE A 24 -1.37 4.99 11.44
CA ILE A 24 -0.24 4.77 10.54
C ILE A 24 -0.46 3.49 9.72
N ASP A 25 -0.93 2.41 10.36
CA ASP A 25 -1.20 1.13 9.69
C ASP A 25 -2.20 1.32 8.57
N LYS A 26 -3.32 2.00 8.85
CA LYS A 26 -4.33 2.32 7.85
C LYS A 26 -3.74 3.08 6.66
N LYS A 27 -2.88 4.08 6.90
CA LYS A 27 -2.23 4.86 5.83
C LYS A 27 -1.26 4.03 4.99
N ILE A 28 -0.58 3.07 5.60
CA ILE A 28 0.29 2.13 4.87
C ILE A 28 -0.58 1.24 3.98
N GLN A 29 -1.68 0.68 4.49
CA GLN A 29 -2.60 -0.14 3.69
C GLN A 29 -3.19 0.64 2.50
N GLU A 30 -3.67 1.87 2.73
CA GLU A 30 -4.14 2.75 1.65
C GLU A 30 -3.07 3.01 0.58
N SER A 31 -1.80 3.13 0.99
CA SER A 31 -0.69 3.32 0.06
C SER A 31 -0.36 2.04 -0.71
N ILE A 32 -0.50 0.87 -0.10
CA ILE A 32 -0.33 -0.44 -0.74
C ILE A 32 -1.38 -0.63 -1.83
N GLU A 33 -2.65 -0.37 -1.53
CA GLU A 33 -3.75 -0.48 -2.49
C GLU A 33 -3.51 0.40 -3.73
N LYS A 34 -3.05 1.64 -3.52
CA LYS A 34 -2.68 2.55 -4.62
C LYS A 34 -1.50 2.03 -5.44
N ALA A 35 -0.46 1.52 -4.79
CA ALA A 35 0.70 0.95 -5.48
C ALA A 35 0.30 -0.27 -6.32
N GLN A 36 -0.58 -1.13 -5.79
CA GLN A 36 -1.12 -2.28 -6.52
C GLN A 36 -1.93 -1.87 -7.75
N GLN A 37 -2.79 -0.85 -7.63
CA GLN A 37 -3.57 -0.30 -8.75
C GLN A 37 -2.66 0.28 -9.84
N ALA A 38 -1.55 0.90 -9.46
CA ALA A 38 -0.54 1.42 -10.40
C ALA A 38 0.39 0.33 -10.98
N GLY A 39 0.29 -0.92 -10.52
CA GLY A 39 1.23 -1.99 -10.91
C GLY A 39 2.65 -1.82 -10.35
N ASP A 40 2.83 -1.00 -9.31
CA ASP A 40 4.12 -0.66 -8.71
C ASP A 40 4.53 -1.68 -7.64
N VAL A 41 4.96 -2.84 -8.11
CA VAL A 41 5.33 -3.98 -7.26
C VAL A 41 6.46 -3.64 -6.28
N ASP A 42 7.42 -2.81 -6.69
CA ASP A 42 8.55 -2.41 -5.84
C ASP A 42 8.07 -1.60 -4.63
N ASN A 43 7.16 -0.65 -4.83
CA ASN A 43 6.62 0.14 -3.73
C ASN A 43 5.64 -0.66 -2.86
N VAL A 44 4.91 -1.64 -3.41
CA VAL A 44 4.13 -2.61 -2.61
C VAL A 44 5.04 -3.35 -1.63
N MET A 45 6.20 -3.85 -2.07
CA MET A 45 7.15 -4.55 -1.20
C MET A 45 7.70 -3.65 -0.10
N LYS A 46 8.10 -2.41 -0.45
CA LYS A 46 8.59 -1.42 0.54
C LYS A 46 7.54 -1.08 1.59
N LEU A 47 6.29 -0.86 1.17
CA LEU A 47 5.20 -0.54 2.08
C LEU A 47 4.83 -1.74 2.96
N SER A 48 4.86 -2.96 2.42
CA SER A 48 4.62 -4.19 3.20
C SER A 48 5.70 -4.41 4.27
N ALA A 49 6.96 -4.05 3.97
CA ALA A 49 8.03 -4.03 4.96
C ALA A 49 7.77 -2.99 6.06
N LEU A 50 7.30 -1.79 5.72
CA LEU A 50 6.90 -0.78 6.71
C LEU A 50 5.74 -1.24 7.59
N GLY A 51 4.73 -1.92 7.03
CA GLY A 51 3.65 -2.50 7.81
C GLY A 51 4.14 -3.56 8.80
N SER A 52 5.15 -4.33 8.40
CA SER A 52 5.79 -5.32 9.29
C SER A 52 6.60 -4.64 10.40
N GLU A 53 7.36 -3.58 10.10
CA GLU A 53 8.04 -2.74 11.09
C GLU A 53 7.04 -2.15 12.10
N LEU A 54 5.93 -1.59 11.62
CA LEU A 54 4.88 -1.00 12.45
C LEU A 54 4.23 -2.03 13.39
N LYS A 55 3.97 -3.24 12.89
CA LYS A 55 3.43 -4.33 13.72
C LYS A 55 4.41 -4.73 14.82
N ALA A 56 5.71 -4.76 14.53
CA ALA A 56 6.73 -5.01 15.55
C ALA A 56 6.75 -3.89 16.61
N LEU A 57 6.62 -2.62 16.21
CA LEU A 57 6.49 -1.49 17.14
C LEU A 57 5.25 -1.65 18.04
N LYS A 58 4.09 -2.00 17.47
CA LYS A 58 2.86 -2.20 18.24
C LYS A 58 3.01 -3.29 19.30
N ASN A 59 3.71 -4.37 18.97
CA ASN A 59 4.00 -5.44 19.92
C ASN A 59 5.03 -5.03 21.00
N SER A 60 5.77 -3.94 20.80
CA SER A 60 6.78 -3.44 21.75
C SER A 60 6.24 -2.37 22.70
N LEU A 61 4.99 -1.95 22.55
CA LEU A 61 4.37 -0.99 23.46
C LEU A 61 4.37 -1.53 24.90
N PRO A 62 4.70 -0.68 25.90
CA PRO A 62 4.53 -1.05 27.30
C PRO A 62 3.07 -1.43 27.59
N THR A 63 2.87 -2.38 28.51
CA THR A 63 1.52 -2.74 28.96
C THR A 63 0.88 -1.58 29.72
N GLN A 64 -0.45 -1.48 29.67
CA GLN A 64 -1.17 -0.46 30.43
C GLN A 64 -1.23 -0.77 31.94
N ASP A 65 -0.82 -1.96 32.37
CA ASP A 65 -0.89 -2.45 33.75
C ASP A 65 0.29 -2.02 34.63
N ILE A 66 0.93 -0.88 34.35
CA ILE A 66 2.08 -0.38 35.14
C ILE A 66 1.63 -0.05 36.56
N VAL A 67 2.21 -0.74 37.55
CA VAL A 67 1.71 -0.78 38.95
C VAL A 67 2.53 -0.01 39.98
N GLY A 68 3.54 0.76 39.58
CA GLY A 68 3.95 1.93 40.39
C GLY A 68 5.36 1.94 40.99
N ASP A 69 6.34 1.26 40.37
CA ASP A 69 7.76 1.50 40.63
C ASP A 69 8.36 2.47 39.58
N ASP A 70 9.23 3.37 40.05
CA ASP A 70 9.85 4.43 39.25
C ASP A 70 10.70 3.85 38.12
N ALA A 71 11.39 2.72 38.36
CA ALA A 71 12.25 2.07 37.37
C ALA A 71 11.46 1.38 36.24
N GLU A 72 10.24 0.94 36.49
CA GLU A 72 9.34 0.41 35.44
C GLU A 72 8.81 1.55 34.57
N LEU A 73 8.40 2.64 35.22
CA LEU A 73 7.93 3.83 34.53
C LEU A 73 9.02 4.47 33.66
N GLU A 74 10.26 4.56 34.16
CA GLU A 74 11.40 5.09 33.41
C GLU A 74 11.69 4.25 32.15
N ARG A 75 11.77 2.92 32.29
CA ARG A 75 11.95 2.00 31.15
C ARG A 75 10.81 2.08 30.15
N ALA A 76 9.57 2.19 30.63
CA ALA A 76 8.41 2.34 29.77
C ALA A 76 8.45 3.69 29.03
N ALA A 77 8.83 4.78 29.70
CA ALA A 77 8.94 6.10 29.10
C ALA A 77 10.02 6.16 28.01
N GLU A 78 11.19 5.57 28.26
CA GLU A 78 12.23 5.41 27.24
C GLU A 78 11.73 4.62 26.04
N THR A 79 10.98 3.53 26.29
CA THR A 79 10.40 2.69 25.23
C THR A 79 9.40 3.50 24.40
N LEU A 80 8.49 4.23 25.04
CA LEU A 80 7.55 5.12 24.34
C LEU A 80 8.27 6.20 23.51
N GLY A 81 9.36 6.78 24.03
CA GLY A 81 10.16 7.76 23.29
C GLY A 81 10.78 7.18 22.02
N LYS A 82 11.30 5.95 22.10
CA LYS A 82 11.82 5.21 20.94
C LYS A 82 10.72 4.88 19.94
N ILE A 83 9.58 4.40 20.41
CA ILE A 83 8.41 4.09 19.56
C ILE A 83 7.93 5.35 18.84
N ASN A 84 7.79 6.49 19.53
CA ASN A 84 7.40 7.76 18.91
C ASN A 84 8.36 8.17 17.78
N THR A 85 9.67 8.08 18.02
CA THR A 85 10.68 8.40 16.99
C THR A 85 10.59 7.47 15.78
N GLN A 86 10.38 6.17 16.03
CA GLN A 86 10.23 5.19 14.95
C GLN A 86 8.92 5.35 14.18
N MET A 87 7.82 5.70 14.86
CA MET A 87 6.54 6.05 14.22
C MET A 87 6.70 7.21 13.25
N ASP A 88 7.35 8.29 13.66
CA ASP A 88 7.60 9.46 12.81
C ASP A 88 8.44 9.10 11.57
N SER A 89 9.46 8.25 11.77
CA SER A 89 10.28 7.73 10.67
C SER A 89 9.46 6.88 9.69
N ILE A 90 8.64 5.95 10.18
CA ILE A 90 7.76 5.11 9.34
C ILE A 90 6.78 5.98 8.56
N MET A 91 6.14 6.95 9.22
CA MET A 91 5.23 7.89 8.57
C MET A 91 5.91 8.74 7.51
N SER A 92 7.12 9.22 7.77
CA SER A 92 7.91 9.97 6.78
C SER A 92 8.21 9.12 5.55
N LYS A 93 8.64 7.87 5.74
CA LYS A 93 8.89 6.93 4.65
C LYS A 93 7.61 6.63 3.87
N ASN A 94 6.50 6.35 4.56
CA ASN A 94 5.20 6.11 3.93
C ASN A 94 4.76 7.29 3.07
N ASN A 95 4.83 8.52 3.61
CA ASN A 95 4.45 9.73 2.88
C ASN A 95 5.30 9.96 1.62
N LYS A 96 6.61 9.70 1.69
CA LYS A 96 7.51 9.79 0.53
C LYS A 96 7.16 8.76 -0.54
N THR A 97 6.91 7.50 -0.14
CA THR A 97 6.51 6.45 -1.07
C THR A 97 5.14 6.74 -1.69
N ALA A 98 4.16 7.17 -0.90
CA ALA A 98 2.83 7.54 -1.37
C ALA A 98 2.87 8.69 -2.39
N ALA A 99 3.73 9.69 -2.19
CA ALA A 99 3.93 10.78 -3.15
C ALA A 99 4.48 10.29 -4.50
N LEU A 100 5.44 9.34 -4.47
CA LEU A 100 5.98 8.73 -5.69
C LEU A 100 4.89 7.95 -6.45
N ILE A 101 4.09 7.15 -5.74
CA ILE A 101 2.98 6.38 -6.34
C ILE A 101 1.97 7.32 -7.00
N SER A 102 1.61 8.44 -6.35
CA SER A 102 0.69 9.42 -6.93
C SER A 102 1.22 9.99 -8.25
N ASN A 103 2.49 10.38 -8.30
CA ASN A 103 3.10 10.94 -9.51
C ASN A 103 3.11 9.94 -10.68
N VAL A 104 3.37 8.66 -10.39
CA VAL A 104 3.32 7.59 -11.40
C VAL A 104 1.88 7.36 -11.88
N SER A 105 0.91 7.33 -10.97
CA SER A 105 -0.51 7.19 -11.30
C SER A 105 -0.99 8.32 -12.22
N ASP A 106 -0.66 9.57 -11.89
CA ASP A 106 -1.02 10.74 -12.71
C ASP A 106 -0.40 10.66 -14.12
N LEU A 107 0.85 10.19 -14.22
CA LEU A 107 1.50 9.97 -15.50
C LEU A 107 0.79 8.90 -16.34
N ILE A 108 0.43 7.75 -15.74
CA ILE A 108 -0.29 6.68 -16.42
C ILE A 108 -1.65 7.18 -16.91
N THR A 109 -2.41 7.89 -16.08
CA THR A 109 -3.70 8.47 -16.47
C THR A 109 -3.55 9.42 -17.66
N ASN A 110 -2.55 10.32 -17.63
CA ASN A 110 -2.29 11.23 -18.73
C ASN A 110 -1.93 10.49 -20.02
N ILE A 111 -1.05 9.48 -19.97
CA ILE A 111 -0.68 8.69 -21.16
C ILE A 111 -1.88 7.89 -21.68
N SER A 112 -2.70 7.28 -20.80
CA SER A 112 -3.89 6.52 -21.20
C SER A 112 -4.93 7.36 -21.96
N GLY A 113 -4.99 8.67 -21.68
CA GLY A 113 -5.81 9.61 -22.44
C GLY A 113 -5.28 9.88 -23.86
N PHE A 114 -3.97 9.72 -24.10
CA PHE A 114 -3.36 9.86 -25.43
C PHE A 114 -3.45 8.57 -26.27
N ILE A 115 -3.42 7.40 -25.63
CA ILE A 115 -3.69 6.10 -26.28
C ILE A 115 -5.18 5.75 -26.16
N SER A 116 -6.05 6.56 -26.77
CA SER A 116 -7.34 6.02 -27.18
C SER A 116 -7.09 4.95 -28.24
N PRO A 117 -7.65 3.74 -28.14
CA PRO A 117 -7.58 2.79 -29.24
C PRO A 117 -8.32 3.41 -30.42
N THR A 118 -7.58 3.86 -31.44
CA THR A 118 -8.15 4.09 -32.77
C THR A 118 -8.64 2.73 -33.24
N ASN A 119 -9.94 2.51 -33.15
CA ASN A 119 -10.62 1.33 -33.67
C ASN A 119 -10.26 1.18 -35.16
N PRO A 120 -9.46 0.18 -35.59
CA PRO A 120 -9.37 -0.13 -37.00
C PRO A 120 -10.57 -1.02 -37.31
N THR A 121 -11.75 -0.42 -37.43
CA THR A 121 -12.83 -1.06 -38.22
C THR A 121 -12.43 -0.94 -39.68
N ASP A 122 -11.50 -1.79 -40.11
CA ASP A 122 -11.44 -2.16 -41.51
C ASP A 122 -12.78 -2.79 -41.85
N THR A 123 -13.47 -2.13 -42.77
CA THR A 123 -14.78 -2.53 -43.25
C THR A 123 -14.53 -3.60 -44.30
N GLU A 124 -14.53 -4.88 -43.92
CA GLU A 124 -14.68 -5.96 -44.89
C GLU A 124 -16.14 -6.04 -45.30
N ASP A 125 -16.53 -5.15 -46.23
CA ASP A 125 -17.73 -5.26 -47.04
C ASP A 125 -17.35 -5.62 -48.46
N SER A 126 -17.51 -6.89 -48.82
CA SER A 126 -18.28 -7.30 -50.00
C SER A 126 -18.11 -8.80 -50.25
N THR A 127 -19.23 -9.49 -50.09
CA THR A 127 -19.52 -10.75 -50.77
C THR A 127 -19.39 -10.56 -52.28
N ASP A 128 -18.55 -11.35 -52.96
CA ASP A 128 -18.76 -11.62 -54.37
C ASP A 128 -18.51 -13.09 -54.70
N THR A 129 -19.57 -13.69 -55.20
CA THR A 129 -19.70 -15.08 -55.65
C THR A 129 -19.03 -15.25 -57.01
N ALA A 130 -17.97 -16.06 -57.07
CA ALA A 130 -17.50 -16.61 -58.34
C ALA A 130 -17.54 -18.15 -58.29
N ASP A 131 -18.73 -18.65 -58.63
CA ASP A 131 -18.93 -19.99 -59.19
C ASP A 131 -17.97 -20.19 -60.37
N THR A 132 -17.07 -21.17 -60.25
CA THR A 132 -16.39 -21.76 -61.41
C THR A 132 -16.36 -23.27 -61.25
N THR A 133 -17.25 -23.90 -62.00
CA THR A 133 -17.28 -25.33 -62.30
C THR A 133 -15.94 -25.79 -62.88
N VAL A 134 -15.36 -26.84 -62.30
CA VAL A 134 -14.20 -27.56 -62.84
C VAL A 134 -14.70 -28.66 -63.78
N PRO A 135 -14.28 -28.73 -65.05
CA PRO A 135 -14.46 -29.93 -65.86
C PRO A 135 -13.27 -30.87 -65.64
N GLU A 136 -13.48 -32.00 -64.96
CA GLU A 136 -12.48 -33.07 -64.95
C GLU A 136 -12.52 -33.88 -66.24
N ASN A 137 -11.35 -33.89 -66.86
CA ASN A 137 -10.99 -34.52 -68.12
C ASN A 137 -11.01 -36.05 -68.01
N SER A 138 -11.87 -36.69 -68.79
CA SER A 138 -11.86 -38.14 -69.01
C SER A 138 -10.53 -38.57 -69.63
N THR A 139 -9.69 -39.28 -68.88
CA THR A 139 -8.58 -40.06 -69.45
C THR A 139 -8.97 -41.54 -69.41
N GLN A 140 -9.24 -42.10 -70.59
CA GLN A 140 -9.44 -43.53 -70.81
C GLN A 140 -8.15 -44.32 -70.50
N ALA A 141 -8.32 -45.50 -69.90
CA ALA A 141 -7.37 -46.61 -69.95
C ALA A 141 -7.88 -47.67 -70.94
#